data_AF-A0A940RKH4-F1
#
_entry.id   AF-A0A940RKH4-F1
#
_cell.length_a   1.000
_cell.length_b   1.000
_cell.length_c   1.000
_cell.angle_alpha   90.00
_cell.angle_beta   90.00
_cell.angle_gamma   90.00
#
_symmetry.space_group_name_H-M   'P 1'
#
loop_
_entity.id
_entity.type
_entity.pdbx_description
1 polymer ?
#
loop_
_entity_poly.entity_id
_entity_poly.type
_entity_poly.pdbx_seq_one_letter_code
_entity_poly.pdbx_strand_id
1 'polypeptide(L)'
;MPQDPSVPAHNCPRAPKPPRIYQRSIEKLTRVVQGDCGRTLHFTIPRSTKSRRSNVSFIDVENVPAEARDATWREAWFEVEKVEGHPWNFWRAVRQVEPHNARA
;
A
#
# COMPACT_ATOMS: atom_id res chain seq x y z
N MET A 1 -50.12 11.92 -33.67
CA MET A 1 -48.72 11.88 -33.20
C MET A 1 -48.20 13.31 -33.23
N PRO A 2 -47.57 13.79 -32.14
CA PRO A 2 -46.13 13.66 -32.10
C PRO A 2 -45.62 13.07 -30.78
N GLN A 3 -44.44 12.48 -30.88
CA GLN A 3 -43.78 11.68 -29.86
C GLN A 3 -43.06 12.58 -28.84
N ASP A 4 -43.14 12.18 -27.58
CA ASP A 4 -42.33 12.72 -26.50
C ASP A 4 -40.85 12.42 -26.77
N PRO A 5 -39.93 13.40 -26.83
CA PRO A 5 -38.52 13.12 -27.02
C PRO A 5 -37.94 12.57 -25.71
N SER A 6 -37.84 11.25 -25.63
CA SER A 6 -37.03 10.53 -24.65
C SER A 6 -35.61 11.11 -24.64
N VAL A 7 -35.26 11.79 -23.55
CA VAL A 7 -33.93 12.33 -23.31
C VAL A 7 -32.98 11.15 -23.14
N PRO A 8 -31.88 11.03 -23.91
CA PRO A 8 -30.91 9.99 -23.67
C PRO A 8 -30.27 10.25 -22.30
N ALA A 9 -30.44 9.30 -21.38
CA ALA A 9 -29.79 9.32 -20.07
C ALA A 9 -28.30 9.60 -20.28
N HIS A 10 -27.83 10.71 -19.73
CA HIS A 10 -26.44 11.11 -19.81
C HIS A 10 -25.57 9.96 -19.30
N ASN A 11 -24.69 9.48 -20.17
CA ASN A 11 -23.64 8.53 -19.86
C ASN A 11 -22.66 9.20 -18.90
N CYS A 12 -23.02 9.29 -17.62
CA CYS A 12 -22.14 9.81 -16.58
C CYS A 12 -20.95 8.85 -16.45
N PRO A 13 -19.72 9.29 -16.70
CA PRO A 13 -18.55 8.44 -16.50
C PRO A 13 -18.53 8.02 -15.04
N ARG A 14 -18.63 6.71 -14.80
CA ARG A 14 -18.65 6.13 -13.46
C ARG A 14 -17.32 6.50 -12.80
N ALA A 15 -17.37 7.17 -11.64
CA ALA A 15 -16.17 7.48 -10.87
C ALA A 15 -15.34 6.19 -10.70
N PRO A 16 -14.00 6.26 -10.86
CA PRO A 16 -13.16 5.10 -10.71
C PRO A 16 -13.37 4.51 -9.31
N LYS A 17 -13.67 3.21 -9.27
CA LYS A 17 -13.84 2.51 -7.99
C LYS A 17 -12.51 2.57 -7.23
N PRO A 18 -12.52 2.80 -5.91
CA PRO A 18 -11.31 2.69 -5.12
C PRO A 18 -10.75 1.26 -5.24
N PRO A 19 -9.42 1.09 -5.25
CA PRO A 19 -8.82 -0.21 -5.42
C PRO A 19 -9.20 -1.13 -4.25
N ARG A 20 -9.43 -2.42 -4.55
CA ARG A 20 -9.79 -3.39 -3.53
C ARG A 20 -8.64 -3.64 -2.56
N ILE A 21 -8.95 -3.74 -1.27
CA ILE A 21 -7.99 -4.15 -0.24
C ILE A 21 -8.22 -5.64 0.05
N TYR A 22 -7.18 -6.45 -0.15
CA TYR A 22 -7.22 -7.89 0.09
C TYR A 22 -6.82 -8.29 1.50
N GLN A 23 -5.92 -7.52 2.11
CA GLN A 23 -5.38 -7.82 3.43
C GLN A 23 -4.97 -6.54 4.14
N ARG A 24 -5.14 -6.49 5.46
CA ARG A 24 -4.54 -5.50 6.36
C ARG A 24 -3.81 -6.22 7.48
N SER A 25 -2.62 -5.77 7.84
CA SER A 25 -1.90 -6.28 9.02
C SER A 25 -0.97 -5.21 9.60
N ILE A 26 -0.57 -5.41 10.86
CA ILE A 26 0.48 -4.61 11.48
C ILE A 26 1.79 -5.36 11.30
N GLU A 27 2.72 -4.78 10.55
CA GLU A 27 4.00 -5.40 10.21
C GLU A 27 5.15 -4.46 10.55
N LYS A 28 6.30 -5.05 10.85
CA LYS A 28 7.54 -4.30 11.00
C LYS A 28 8.11 -4.00 9.61
N LEU A 29 8.20 -2.73 9.25
CA LEU A 29 8.90 -2.29 8.04
C LEU A 29 10.37 -2.11 8.35
N THR A 30 11.22 -2.67 7.50
CA THR A 30 12.67 -2.41 7.49
C THR A 30 13.01 -1.53 6.29
N ARG A 31 13.62 -0.38 6.56
CA ARG A 31 14.06 0.60 5.56
C ARG A 31 15.35 0.12 4.90
N VAL A 32 15.34 0.00 3.58
CA VAL A 32 16.53 -0.32 2.78
C VAL A 32 17.02 0.96 2.10
N VAL A 33 18.29 1.31 2.32
CA VAL A 33 18.91 2.55 1.81
C VAL A 33 19.96 2.24 0.75
N GLN A 34 20.16 3.19 -0.17
CA GLN A 34 21.21 3.12 -1.18
C GLN A 34 22.52 3.71 -0.65
N GLY A 35 23.46 2.83 -0.28
CA GLY A 35 24.82 3.21 0.11
C GLY A 35 24.86 4.29 1.20
N ASP A 36 25.91 5.11 1.16
CA ASP A 36 26.17 6.15 2.17
C ASP A 36 25.30 7.41 1.99
N CYS A 37 24.60 7.53 0.86
CA CYS A 37 23.79 8.70 0.52
C CYS A 37 22.46 8.76 1.30
N GLY A 38 22.12 7.72 2.08
CA GLY A 38 20.96 7.70 2.98
C GLY A 38 19.59 7.64 2.30
N ARG A 39 19.53 7.69 0.96
CA ARG A 39 18.29 7.64 0.17
C ARG A 39 17.61 6.29 0.33
N THR A 40 16.34 6.30 0.72
CA THR A 40 15.54 5.09 0.81
C THR A 40 15.24 4.53 -0.58
N LEU A 41 15.51 3.23 -0.79
CA LEU A 41 15.20 2.50 -2.02
C LEU A 41 13.80 1.90 -1.97
N HIS A 42 13.52 1.16 -0.90
CA HIS A 42 12.25 0.50 -0.64
C HIS A 42 12.19 0.09 0.83
N PHE A 43 11.01 -0.33 1.27
CA PHE A 43 10.79 -0.95 2.55
C PHE A 43 10.51 -2.44 2.36
N THR A 44 10.80 -3.22 3.39
CA THR A 44 10.52 -4.66 3.39
C THR A 44 9.66 -5.03 4.58
N ILE A 45 8.75 -5.98 4.38
CA ILE A 45 7.99 -6.63 5.46
C ILE A 45 8.37 -8.11 5.53
N PRO A 46 8.52 -8.66 6.75
CA PRO A 46 8.69 -10.10 6.93
C PRO A 46 7.42 -10.79 6.44
N ARG A 47 7.56 -11.81 5.60
CA ARG A 47 6.40 -12.50 5.05
C ARG A 47 5.94 -13.59 6.04
N SER A 48 4.71 -13.50 6.53
CA SER A 48 4.15 -14.45 7.53
C SER A 48 3.98 -15.89 7.00
N THR A 49 3.90 -16.13 5.68
CA THR A 49 3.60 -17.50 5.17
C THR A 49 4.27 -17.88 3.83
N LYS A 50 4.99 -19.02 3.89
CA LYS A 50 5.17 -20.08 2.86
C LYS A 50 5.57 -19.68 1.42
N SER A 51 6.43 -18.70 1.21
CA SER A 51 7.14 -18.57 -0.08
C SER A 51 8.48 -19.30 -0.01
N ARG A 52 8.68 -20.35 -0.82
CA ARG A 52 9.97 -21.06 -0.92
C ARG A 52 11.10 -20.22 -1.54
N ARG A 53 10.80 -19.05 -2.11
CA ARG A 53 11.73 -18.27 -2.95
C ARG A 53 12.14 -16.90 -2.37
N SER A 54 11.40 -16.36 -1.39
CA SER A 54 11.78 -15.12 -0.71
C SER A 54 11.04 -14.97 0.61
N ASN A 55 11.77 -14.57 1.66
CA ASN A 55 11.26 -14.37 3.02
C ASN A 55 10.65 -12.97 3.24
N VAL A 56 10.68 -12.10 2.24
CA VAL A 56 10.27 -10.69 2.36
C VAL A 56 9.32 -10.27 1.25
N SER A 57 8.45 -9.31 1.54
CA SER A 57 7.71 -8.55 0.52
C SER A 57 8.21 -7.11 0.51
N PHE A 58 8.20 -6.51 -0.68
CA PHE A 58 8.70 -5.16 -0.91
C PHE A 58 7.55 -4.15 -0.94
N ILE A 59 7.81 -2.96 -0.40
CA ILE A 59 6.93 -1.80 -0.46
C ILE A 59 7.76 -0.66 -1.04
N ASP A 60 7.31 -0.10 -2.16
CA ASP A 60 7.97 1.06 -2.76
C ASP A 60 7.83 2.30 -1.87
N VAL A 61 8.80 3.21 -1.97
CA VAL A 61 8.80 4.46 -1.20
C VAL A 61 7.55 5.31 -1.51
N GLU A 62 7.03 5.21 -2.73
CA GLU A 62 5.80 5.92 -3.11
C GLU A 62 4.55 5.37 -2.41
N ASN A 63 4.62 4.13 -1.93
CA ASN A 63 3.52 3.45 -1.25
C ASN A 63 3.62 3.53 0.28
N VAL A 64 4.44 4.46 0.82
CA VAL A 64 4.44 4.79 2.26
C VAL A 64 4.04 6.25 2.50
N PRO A 65 3.51 6.58 3.70
CA PRO A 65 3.18 7.94 4.08
C PRO A 65 4.41 8.85 4.04
N ALA A 66 4.23 10.15 3.78
CA ALA A 66 5.33 11.12 3.69
C ALA A 66 6.24 11.10 4.93
N GLU A 67 5.64 11.02 6.13
CA GLU A 67 6.34 10.87 7.40
C GLU A 67 7.33 9.70 7.42
N ALA A 68 6.98 8.60 6.76
CA ALA A 68 7.82 7.41 6.66
C ALA A 68 8.87 7.51 5.54
N ARG A 69 8.60 8.28 4.49
CA ARG A 69 9.54 8.46 3.36
C ARG A 69 10.81 9.18 3.81
N ASP A 70 10.66 10.22 4.61
CA ASP A 70 11.76 11.08 5.08
C ASP A 70 12.34 10.63 6.42
N ALA A 71 11.88 9.49 6.93
CA ALA A 71 12.28 9.03 8.24
C ALA A 71 13.70 8.46 8.29
N THR A 72 14.38 8.71 9.41
CA THR A 72 15.73 8.20 9.69
C THR A 72 15.73 6.86 10.40
N TRP A 73 14.56 6.29 10.76
CA TRP A 73 14.49 4.98 11.39
C TRP A 73 14.96 3.86 10.46
N ARG A 74 15.59 2.83 11.04
CA ARG A 74 15.94 1.61 10.31
C ARG A 74 14.78 0.63 10.28
N GLU A 75 14.02 0.55 11.37
CA GLU A 75 12.84 -0.30 11.48
C GLU A 75 11.74 0.38 12.28
N ALA A 76 10.49 0.23 11.88
CA ALA A 76 9.32 0.73 12.60
C ALA A 76 8.07 -0.09 12.26
N TRP A 77 7.07 -0.04 13.13
CA TRP A 77 5.81 -0.75 12.94
C TRP A 77 4.83 0.09 12.13
N PHE A 78 4.19 -0.53 11.14
CA PHE A 78 3.17 0.13 10.34
C PHE A 78 1.97 -0.78 10.17
N GLU A 79 0.82 -0.12 10.03
CA GLU A 79 -0.33 -0.75 9.39
C GLU A 79 -0.08 -0.79 7.87
N VAL A 80 -0.08 -1.99 7.31
CA VAL A 80 0.12 -2.24 5.88
C VAL A 80 -1.10 -2.89 5.25
N GLU A 81 -1.32 -2.57 3.98
CA GLU A 81 -2.42 -3.12 3.18
C GLU A 81 -1.91 -3.77 1.92
N LYS A 82 -2.48 -4.93 1.58
CA LYS A 82 -2.33 -5.52 0.26
C LYS A 82 -3.45 -5.03 -0.64
N VAL A 83 -3.10 -4.21 -1.61
CA VAL A 83 -4.02 -3.48 -2.47
C VAL A 83 -4.01 -4.09 -3.87
N GLU A 84 -5.17 -4.05 -4.51
CA GLU A 84 -5.32 -4.35 -5.93
C GLU A 84 -4.50 -3.39 -6.78
N GLY A 85 -3.66 -3.97 -7.64
CA GLY A 85 -2.83 -3.22 -8.56
C GLY A 85 -2.69 -3.96 -9.87
N HIS A 86 -2.36 -3.21 -10.92
CA HIS A 86 -2.06 -3.76 -12.23
C HIS A 86 -0.59 -3.52 -12.56
N PRO A 87 0.17 -4.55 -12.99
CA PRO A 87 -0.25 -5.92 -13.29
C PRO A 87 -0.39 -6.85 -12.06
N TRP A 88 0.06 -6.43 -10.87
CA TRP A 88 0.02 -7.26 -9.66
C TRP A 88 -0.44 -6.47 -8.43
N ASN A 89 -1.04 -7.19 -7.47
CA ASN A 89 -1.33 -6.64 -6.15
C ASN A 89 -0.04 -6.24 -5.45
N PHE A 90 -0.04 -5.08 -4.81
CA PHE A 90 1.12 -4.52 -4.12
C PHE A 90 0.80 -4.24 -2.65
N TRP A 91 1.86 -4.03 -1.86
CA TRP A 91 1.74 -3.63 -0.48
C TRP A 91 1.96 -2.13 -0.35
N ARG A 92 1.18 -1.49 0.51
CA ARG A 92 1.38 -0.09 0.92
C ARG A 92 1.33 0.04 2.42
N ALA A 93 2.09 0.99 2.97
CA ALA A 93 1.94 1.40 4.36
C ALA A 93 0.89 2.52 4.47
N VAL A 94 0.03 2.43 5.47
CA VAL A 94 -1.05 3.40 5.71
C VAL A 94 -0.63 4.42 6.75
N ARG A 95 -0.06 3.96 7.86
CA ARG A 95 0.40 4.79 8.97
C ARG A 95 1.39 4.06 9.85
N GLN A 96 2.26 4.83 10.49
CA GLN A 96 3.12 4.32 11.55
C GLN A 96 2.27 4.04 12.79
N VAL A 97 2.58 2.94 13.50
CA VAL A 97 1.92 2.57 14.75
C VAL A 97 2.96 2.29 15.82
N GLU A 98 2.61 2.56 17.08
CA GLU A 98 3.46 2.15 18.19
C GLU A 98 3.31 0.63 18.46
N PRO A 99 4.40 -0.06 18.83
CA PRO A 99 4.39 -1.51 19.06
C PRO A 99 3.42 -1.95 20.16
N HIS A 100 3.05 -1.07 21.10
CA HIS A 100 2.05 -1.36 22.12
C HIS A 100 0.69 -1.71 21.50
N ASN A 101 0.33 -1.10 20.37
CA ASN A 101 -0.98 -1.30 19.74
C ASN A 101 -1.02 -2.50 18.77
N ALA A 102 0.03 -3.32 18.76
CA ALA A 102 0.16 -4.51 17.90
C ALA A 102 -0.32 -5.82 18.58
N ARG A 103 -0.98 -5.75 19.75
CA ARG A 103 -1.55 -6.92 20.47
C ARG A 103 -3.06 -6.79 20.69
N ALA A 104 -3.81 -7.67 20.05
CA ALA A 104 -4.84 -8.49 20.69
C ALA A 104 -4.88 -9.85 19.97
#